data_AF-S8F469-F1
#
_entry.id   AF-S8F469-F1
#
_cell.length_a   1.000
_cell.length_b   1.000
_cell.length_c   1.000
_cell.angle_alpha   90.00
_cell.angle_beta   90.00
_cell.angle_gamma   90.00
#
_symmetry.space_group_name_H-M   'P 1'
#
loop_
_entity.id
_entity.type
_entity.pdbx_description
1 polymer ?
#
loop_
_entity_poly.entity_id
_entity_poly.type
_entity_poly.pdbx_seq_one_letter_code
_entity_poly.pdbx_strand_id
1 'polypeptide(L)'
;MLWIVNSLSPQEIRDRIMDPSSDFQQKMVEYLEGVHQAEFIESTMSEVQDIIEQKQECHQYQDPTLTLPDPPPSTLKHHDNNHSATCQLCKATDNWWIRFKDTVNDIVYRSHRHQCSTAPGGCKVDKKTGKILKVCKRRFPRQVRPCTVMDPDSGALLMKQGEARLNSYSPALTYLLRCNSDVTSLLSGTAIKAITAYVTDYITKTPLKTHAMFTAVKTVFSR
;
A
#
# COMPACT_ATOMS: atom_id res chain seq x y z
N MET A 1 20.99 -1.06 -3.73
CA MET A 1 20.69 -2.47 -3.43
C MET A 1 21.42 -2.80 -2.15
N LEU A 2 20.71 -3.25 -1.12
CA LEU A 2 21.31 -3.63 0.17
C LEU A 2 21.33 -5.16 0.22
N TRP A 3 22.50 -5.76 0.41
CA TRP A 3 22.62 -7.17 0.71
C TRP A 3 22.65 -7.33 2.23
N ILE A 4 21.72 -8.09 2.77
CA ILE A 4 21.67 -8.37 4.21
C ILE A 4 22.49 -9.63 4.45
N VAL A 5 23.51 -9.55 5.30
CA VAL A 5 24.32 -10.71 5.70
C VAL A 5 23.38 -11.78 6.27
N ASN A 6 23.58 -13.04 5.86
CA ASN A 6 22.72 -14.19 6.15
C ASN A 6 21.35 -14.19 5.45
N SER A 7 21.13 -13.35 4.45
CA SER A 7 19.96 -13.51 3.56
C SER A 7 20.10 -14.77 2.71
N LEU A 8 19.01 -15.52 2.62
CA LEU A 8 18.90 -16.67 1.71
C LEU A 8 18.98 -16.19 0.27
N SER A 9 19.66 -16.96 -0.58
CA SER A 9 19.60 -16.77 -2.01
C SER A 9 18.17 -17.02 -2.54
N PRO A 10 17.79 -16.44 -3.69
CA PRO A 10 16.49 -16.70 -4.30
C PRO A 10 16.20 -18.19 -4.52
N GLN A 11 17.22 -19.01 -4.79
CA GLN A 11 17.06 -20.45 -4.95
C GLN A 11 16.75 -21.13 -3.61
N GLU A 12 17.49 -20.82 -2.54
CA GLU A 12 17.21 -21.36 -1.21
C GLU A 12 15.83 -20.96 -0.69
N ILE A 13 15.39 -19.72 -0.98
CA ILE A 13 14.03 -19.27 -0.67
C ILE A 13 13.01 -20.13 -1.43
N ARG A 14 13.21 -20.35 -2.74
CA ARG A 14 12.33 -21.20 -3.55
C ARG A 14 12.25 -22.62 -2.99
N ASP A 15 13.39 -23.24 -2.74
CA ASP A 15 13.45 -24.64 -2.27
C ASP A 15 12.72 -24.80 -0.93
N ARG A 16 12.88 -23.85 -0.01
CA ARG A 16 12.16 -23.86 1.28
C ARG A 16 10.67 -23.53 1.17
N ILE A 17 10.26 -22.71 0.21
CA ILE A 17 8.83 -22.45 -0.07
C ILE A 17 8.16 -23.69 -0.64
N MET A 18 8.86 -24.44 -1.49
CA MET A 18 8.32 -25.64 -2.16
C MET A 18 8.35 -26.89 -1.27
N ASP A 19 9.07 -26.86 -0.14
CA ASP A 19 9.21 -28.00 0.77
C ASP A 19 7.94 -28.17 1.63
N PRO A 20 7.13 -29.22 1.40
CA PRO A 20 5.89 -29.45 2.16
C PRO A 20 6.16 -29.82 3.63
N SER A 21 7.40 -30.16 4.00
CA SER A 21 7.78 -30.45 5.38
C SER A 21 8.25 -29.21 6.16
N SER A 22 8.39 -28.07 5.48
CA SER A 22 8.87 -26.82 6.07
C SER A 22 7.73 -25.88 6.47
N ASP A 23 7.86 -25.22 7.63
CA ASP A 23 6.97 -24.10 8.01
C ASP A 23 7.37 -22.76 7.35
N PHE A 24 8.43 -22.78 6.52
CA PHE A 24 8.99 -21.58 5.92
C PHE A 24 8.01 -20.87 5.00
N GLN A 25 7.23 -21.61 4.19
CA GLN A 25 6.20 -21.02 3.34
C GLN A 25 5.21 -20.21 4.18
N GLN A 26 4.69 -20.80 5.26
CA GLN A 26 3.72 -20.15 6.13
C GLN A 26 4.31 -18.86 6.74
N LYS A 27 5.51 -18.94 7.32
CA LYS A 27 6.20 -17.77 7.89
C LYS A 27 6.49 -16.68 6.86
N MET A 28 6.83 -17.06 5.63
CA MET A 28 7.05 -16.12 4.54
C MET A 28 5.75 -15.42 4.14
N VAL A 29 4.63 -16.16 4.07
CA VAL A 29 3.31 -15.58 3.80
C VAL A 29 2.90 -14.63 4.91
N GLU A 30 3.01 -15.05 6.18
CA GLU A 30 2.71 -14.20 7.35
C GLU A 30 3.54 -12.91 7.36
N TYR A 31 4.84 -13.02 7.06
CA TYR A 31 5.71 -11.85 6.94
C TYR A 31 5.27 -10.92 5.80
N LEU A 32 5.06 -11.46 4.59
CA LEU A 32 4.71 -10.66 3.42
C LEU A 32 3.34 -9.97 3.57
N GLU A 33 2.34 -10.67 4.10
CA GLU A 33 1.03 -10.09 4.42
C GLU A 33 1.10 -9.08 5.57
N GLY A 34 2.03 -9.28 6.52
CA GLY A 34 2.27 -8.33 7.61
C GLY A 34 2.93 -7.02 7.17
N VAL A 35 3.70 -7.02 6.08
CA VAL A 35 4.37 -5.80 5.57
C VAL A 35 3.59 -5.08 4.47
N HIS A 36 2.73 -5.79 3.72
CA HIS A 36 1.90 -5.18 2.69
C HIS A 36 0.57 -5.92 2.46
N GLN A 37 -0.45 -5.17 2.07
CA GLN A 37 -1.78 -5.69 1.77
C GLN A 37 -2.40 -4.95 0.59
N ALA A 38 -3.45 -5.51 -0.01
CA ALA A 38 -4.18 -4.91 -1.12
C ALA A 38 -5.69 -4.94 -0.89
N GLU A 39 -6.06 -4.63 0.34
CA GLU A 39 -7.42 -4.52 0.88
C GLU A 39 -7.43 -3.48 2.00
N PHE A 40 -8.59 -3.01 2.41
CA PHE A 40 -8.73 -2.12 3.57
C PHE A 40 -8.52 -2.91 4.88
N ILE A 41 -7.94 -2.27 5.89
CA ILE A 41 -7.68 -2.92 7.18
C ILE A 41 -9.02 -3.14 7.89
N GLU A 42 -9.36 -4.41 8.12
CA GLU A 42 -10.54 -4.82 8.92
C GLU A 42 -11.86 -4.18 8.48
N SER A 43 -11.98 -3.80 7.21
CA SER A 43 -13.15 -3.11 6.67
C SER A 43 -13.28 -3.33 5.17
N THR A 44 -14.47 -3.08 4.62
CA THR A 44 -14.73 -3.08 3.18
C THR A 44 -14.63 -1.68 2.58
N MET A 45 -14.47 -1.58 1.25
CA MET A 45 -14.48 -0.27 0.57
C MET A 45 -15.76 0.54 0.83
N SER A 46 -16.92 -0.12 0.93
CA SER A 46 -18.20 0.54 1.16
C SER A 46 -18.27 1.13 2.57
N GLU A 47 -17.89 0.36 3.58
CA GLU A 47 -17.87 0.84 4.97
C GLU A 47 -16.89 2.02 5.14
N VAL A 48 -15.71 1.93 4.52
CA VAL A 48 -14.74 3.03 4.56
C VAL A 48 -15.30 4.28 3.88
N GLN A 49 -16.02 4.13 2.77
CA GLN A 49 -16.70 5.25 2.11
C GLN A 49 -17.71 5.91 3.06
N ASP A 50 -18.61 5.13 3.66
CA ASP A 50 -19.67 5.64 4.55
C ASP A 50 -19.07 6.35 5.77
N ILE A 51 -18.00 5.78 6.36
CA ILE A 51 -17.28 6.39 7.49
C ILE A 51 -16.65 7.73 7.09
N ILE A 52 -16.06 7.83 5.90
CA ILE A 52 -15.45 9.08 5.42
C ILE A 52 -16.53 10.13 5.18
N GLU A 53 -17.63 9.77 4.52
CA GLU A 53 -18.76 10.67 4.27
C GLU A 53 -19.33 11.22 5.58
N GLN A 54 -19.52 10.36 6.59
CA GLN A 54 -19.94 10.79 7.93
C GLN A 54 -18.91 11.69 8.61
N LYS A 55 -17.61 11.36 8.55
CA LYS A 55 -16.56 12.18 9.14
C LYS A 55 -16.51 13.58 8.51
N GLN A 56 -16.77 13.70 7.21
CA GLN A 56 -16.79 14.98 6.49
C GLN A 56 -17.91 15.93 6.92
N GLU A 57 -18.97 15.44 7.58
CA GLU A 57 -20.02 16.29 8.17
C GLU A 57 -19.52 17.01 9.43
N CYS A 58 -18.46 16.51 10.08
CA CYS A 58 -17.88 17.13 11.26
C CYS A 58 -16.90 18.24 10.89
N HIS A 59 -17.13 19.46 11.39
CA HIS A 59 -16.25 20.62 11.17
C HIS A 59 -14.79 20.43 11.66
N GLN A 60 -14.54 19.44 12.51
CA GLN A 60 -13.19 19.13 13.01
C GLN A 60 -12.43 18.14 12.13
N TYR A 61 -13.10 17.50 11.16
CA TYR A 61 -12.44 16.55 10.27
C TYR A 61 -11.41 17.25 9.36
N GLN A 62 -10.26 16.60 9.21
CA GLN A 62 -9.21 17.04 8.31
C GLN A 62 -8.82 15.86 7.42
N ASP A 63 -8.66 16.12 6.11
CA ASP A 63 -8.19 15.12 5.16
C ASP A 63 -6.77 14.67 5.57
N PRO A 64 -6.57 13.38 5.90
CA PRO A 64 -5.27 12.91 6.37
C PRO A 64 -4.17 12.96 5.31
N THR A 65 -4.51 13.14 4.03
CA THR A 65 -3.53 13.38 2.96
C THR A 65 -2.95 14.80 2.97
N LEU A 66 -3.53 15.69 3.78
CA LEU A 66 -3.14 17.09 3.93
C LEU A 66 -2.57 17.42 5.32
N THR A 67 -2.42 16.42 6.19
CA THR A 67 -1.94 16.59 7.57
C THR A 67 -0.70 15.73 7.84
N LEU A 68 0.06 16.10 8.86
CA LEU A 68 1.19 15.30 9.32
C LEU A 68 0.70 14.07 10.13
N PRO A 69 1.47 12.96 10.14
CA PRO A 69 1.16 11.82 10.98
C PRO A 69 1.34 12.11 12.46
N ASP A 70 0.39 11.64 13.27
CA ASP A 70 0.50 11.67 14.73
C ASP A 70 1.45 10.56 15.20
N PRO A 71 2.49 10.88 15.98
CA PRO A 71 3.37 9.85 16.51
C PRO A 71 2.60 8.94 17.50
N PRO A 72 2.99 7.65 17.60
CA PRO A 72 2.48 6.80 18.66
C PRO A 72 2.86 7.36 20.04
N PRO A 73 2.08 7.05 21.10
CA PRO A 73 2.48 7.37 22.46
C PRO A 73 3.90 6.85 22.78
N SER A 74 4.65 7.59 23.61
CA SER A 74 6.02 7.20 23.98
C SER A 74 6.05 5.81 24.63
N THR A 75 6.94 4.96 24.12
CA THR A 75 7.18 3.60 24.63
C THR A 75 8.33 3.53 25.65
N LEU A 76 9.01 4.65 25.92
CA LEU A 76 10.15 4.68 26.84
C LEU A 76 9.68 4.34 28.26
N LYS A 77 10.04 3.12 28.70
CA LYS A 77 9.85 2.53 30.04
C LYS A 77 8.42 2.07 30.36
N HIS A 78 7.74 1.45 29.40
CA HIS A 78 6.43 0.87 29.65
C HIS A 78 6.52 -0.57 30.23
N HIS A 79 6.76 -0.64 31.55
CA HIS A 79 6.58 -1.76 32.50
C HIS A 79 7.25 -3.14 32.24
N ASP A 80 8.22 -3.50 33.09
CA ASP A 80 8.78 -4.85 33.27
C ASP A 80 7.78 -5.83 33.95
N ASN A 81 6.61 -6.12 33.35
CA ASN A 81 5.67 -7.20 33.73
C ASN A 81 4.49 -6.89 34.67
N ASN A 82 3.89 -5.68 34.67
CA ASN A 82 2.64 -5.47 35.44
C ASN A 82 1.55 -4.71 34.66
N HIS A 83 0.86 -5.44 33.78
CA HIS A 83 -0.28 -4.94 33.02
C HIS A 83 -1.52 -4.84 33.93
N SER A 84 -1.79 -3.65 34.46
CA SER A 84 -3.11 -3.34 35.01
C SER A 84 -4.07 -2.98 33.87
N ALA A 85 -5.29 -3.52 33.88
CA ALA A 85 -6.37 -3.15 32.95
C ALA A 85 -6.75 -1.66 33.00
N THR A 86 -6.23 -0.90 33.98
CA THR A 86 -6.46 0.53 34.15
C THR A 86 -5.33 1.42 33.62
N CYS A 87 -4.27 0.86 33.04
CA CYS A 87 -3.15 1.67 32.53
C CYS A 87 -3.58 2.63 31.41
N GLN A 88 -3.36 3.93 31.62
CA GLN A 88 -3.72 4.96 30.65
C GLN A 88 -2.82 4.95 29.41
N LEU A 89 -1.55 4.54 29.54
CA LEU A 89 -0.62 4.43 28.40
C LEU A 89 -0.97 3.26 27.48
N CYS A 90 -1.35 2.11 28.04
CA CYS A 90 -1.88 0.98 27.24
C CYS A 90 -3.11 1.44 26.46
N LYS A 91 -4.09 2.04 27.16
CA LYS A 91 -5.33 2.55 26.53
C LYS A 91 -5.03 3.58 25.45
N ALA A 92 -4.07 4.49 25.69
CA ALA A 92 -3.66 5.47 24.68
C ALA A 92 -3.01 4.81 23.46
N THR A 93 -2.22 3.76 23.66
CA THR A 93 -1.57 2.97 22.61
C THR A 93 -2.60 2.19 21.79
N ASP A 94 -3.54 1.51 22.45
CA ASP A 94 -4.64 0.78 21.81
C ASP A 94 -5.51 1.73 20.99
N ASN A 95 -5.88 2.88 21.57
CA ASN A 95 -6.61 3.92 20.86
C ASN A 95 -5.82 4.50 19.68
N TRP A 96 -4.50 4.62 19.78
CA TRP A 96 -3.67 5.06 18.66
C TRP A 96 -3.67 4.04 17.54
N TRP A 97 -3.60 2.73 17.83
CA TRP A 97 -3.70 1.68 16.81
C TRP A 97 -5.05 1.68 16.09
N ILE A 98 -6.15 1.90 16.81
CA ILE A 98 -7.48 2.06 16.20
C ILE A 98 -7.47 3.27 15.24
N ARG A 99 -7.00 4.43 15.71
CA ARG A 99 -6.88 5.62 14.85
C ARG A 99 -5.94 5.43 13.67
N PHE A 100 -4.86 4.67 13.85
CA PHE A 100 -3.91 4.34 12.79
C PHE A 100 -4.61 3.60 11.66
N LYS A 101 -5.37 2.54 11.97
CA LYS A 101 -6.12 1.74 10.98
C LYS A 101 -7.13 2.59 10.23
N ASP A 102 -7.93 3.37 10.96
CA ASP A 102 -8.90 4.32 10.41
C ASP A 102 -8.25 5.31 9.44
N THR A 103 -7.14 5.91 9.87
CA THR A 103 -6.43 6.93 9.10
C THR A 103 -5.81 6.33 7.84
N VAL A 104 -5.24 5.12 7.93
CA VAL A 104 -4.70 4.41 6.77
C VAL A 104 -5.82 4.11 5.78
N ASN A 105 -6.96 3.59 6.22
CA ASN A 105 -8.10 3.31 5.35
C ASN A 105 -8.59 4.57 4.62
N ASP A 106 -8.66 5.71 5.31
CA ASP A 106 -9.02 7.01 4.72
C ASP A 106 -8.01 7.43 3.63
N ILE A 107 -6.70 7.40 3.93
CA ILE A 107 -5.64 7.71 2.95
C ILE A 107 -5.72 6.77 1.75
N VAL A 108 -5.88 5.46 1.98
CA VAL A 108 -5.95 4.42 0.94
C VAL A 108 -7.15 4.68 0.04
N TYR A 109 -8.31 4.97 0.63
CA TYR A 109 -9.54 5.29 -0.11
C TYR A 109 -9.34 6.50 -1.04
N ARG A 110 -8.69 7.55 -0.54
CA ARG A 110 -8.47 8.80 -1.27
C ARG A 110 -7.39 8.70 -2.35
N SER A 111 -6.30 7.97 -2.07
CA SER A 111 -5.08 8.07 -2.88
C SER A 111 -4.69 6.79 -3.63
N HIS A 112 -5.04 5.61 -3.12
CA HIS A 112 -4.59 4.33 -3.70
C HIS A 112 -5.62 3.70 -4.64
N ARG A 113 -6.90 4.09 -4.53
CA ARG A 113 -7.94 3.58 -5.41
C ARG A 113 -7.75 4.08 -6.84
N HIS A 114 -7.74 3.15 -7.78
CA HIS A 114 -7.66 3.48 -9.18
C HIS A 114 -9.06 3.73 -9.77
N GLN A 115 -9.32 4.95 -10.18
CA GLN A 115 -10.44 5.27 -11.07
C GLN A 115 -9.90 5.59 -12.47
N CYS A 116 -10.42 4.91 -13.49
CA CYS A 116 -10.05 5.21 -14.87
C CYS A 116 -10.58 6.61 -15.20
N SER A 117 -9.70 7.51 -15.62
CA SER A 117 -10.05 8.88 -16.00
C SER A 117 -9.51 9.20 -17.39
N THR A 118 -10.25 10.01 -18.14
CA THR A 118 -9.84 10.60 -19.43
C THR A 118 -8.99 11.85 -19.26
N ALA A 119 -8.80 12.34 -18.03
CA ALA A 119 -8.01 13.52 -17.74
C ALA A 119 -6.53 13.36 -18.17
N PRO A 120 -5.80 14.47 -18.38
CA PRO A 120 -4.36 14.43 -18.69
C PRO A 120 -3.58 13.61 -17.65
N GLY A 121 -2.78 12.63 -18.10
CA GLY A 121 -2.09 11.68 -17.21
C GLY A 121 -2.93 10.50 -16.71
N GLY A 122 -4.20 10.44 -17.11
CA GLY A 122 -5.15 9.36 -16.84
C GLY A 122 -4.90 8.09 -17.66
N CYS A 123 -5.96 7.29 -17.82
CA CYS A 123 -5.90 6.06 -18.61
C CYS A 123 -5.85 6.37 -20.11
N LYS A 124 -5.27 5.44 -20.89
CA LYS A 124 -5.27 5.59 -22.35
C LYS A 124 -6.71 5.68 -22.84
N VAL A 125 -6.96 6.65 -23.70
CA VAL A 125 -8.21 6.82 -24.43
C VAL A 125 -8.00 6.41 -25.88
N ASP A 126 -9.05 5.89 -26.51
CA ASP A 126 -9.13 5.74 -27.94
C ASP A 126 -9.12 7.13 -28.59
N LYS A 127 -8.14 7.38 -29.46
CA LYS A 127 -7.96 8.70 -30.09
C LYS A 127 -9.10 9.08 -31.05
N LYS A 128 -9.88 8.12 -31.56
CA LYS A 128 -10.99 8.36 -32.49
C LYS A 128 -12.30 8.62 -31.74
N THR A 129 -12.53 7.91 -30.64
CA THR A 129 -13.81 7.99 -29.89
C THR A 129 -13.73 8.82 -28.62
N GLY A 130 -12.53 9.17 -28.15
CA GLY A 130 -12.30 9.86 -26.87
C GLY A 130 -12.62 9.01 -25.63
N LYS A 131 -13.04 7.75 -25.81
CA LYS A 131 -13.44 6.84 -24.72
C LYS A 131 -12.23 6.12 -24.14
N ILE A 132 -12.31 5.76 -22.86
CA ILE A 132 -11.28 4.96 -22.19
C ILE A 132 -11.11 3.62 -22.91
N LEU A 133 -9.86 3.21 -23.15
CA LEU A 133 -9.60 1.90 -23.75
C LEU A 133 -10.13 0.77 -22.86
N LYS A 134 -10.60 -0.31 -23.50
CA LYS A 134 -11.04 -1.53 -22.80
C LYS A 134 -9.97 -2.08 -21.85
N VAL A 135 -8.69 -1.90 -22.20
CA VAL A 135 -7.55 -2.29 -21.36
C VAL A 135 -6.96 -1.05 -20.67
N CYS A 136 -7.04 -1.03 -19.35
CA CYS A 136 -6.45 0.03 -18.54
C CYS A 136 -4.92 0.05 -18.69
N LYS A 137 -4.32 1.23 -18.95
CA LYS A 137 -2.86 1.43 -19.00
C LYS A 137 -2.16 0.93 -17.73
N ARG A 138 -2.83 1.08 -16.58
CA ARG A 138 -2.34 0.69 -15.26
C ARG A 138 -2.71 -0.76 -14.89
N ARG A 139 -3.26 -1.54 -15.84
CA ARG A 139 -3.61 -2.97 -15.70
C ARG A 139 -4.67 -3.26 -14.63
N PHE A 140 -5.64 -2.36 -14.49
CA PHE A 140 -6.83 -2.59 -13.67
C PHE A 140 -8.01 -3.10 -14.51
N PRO A 141 -8.93 -3.90 -13.92
CA PRO A 141 -8.88 -4.43 -12.55
C PRO A 141 -7.80 -5.50 -12.38
N ARG A 142 -7.21 -5.58 -11.17
CA ARG A 142 -6.35 -6.69 -10.75
C ARG A 142 -7.22 -7.91 -10.44
N GLN A 143 -6.68 -9.10 -10.62
CA GLN A 143 -7.34 -10.34 -10.21
C GLN A 143 -7.45 -10.40 -8.68
N VAL A 144 -8.67 -10.50 -8.17
CA VAL A 144 -8.96 -10.67 -6.75
C VAL A 144 -8.55 -12.08 -6.31
N ARG A 145 -7.85 -12.17 -5.19
CA ARG A 145 -7.41 -13.42 -4.56
C ARG A 145 -7.70 -13.34 -3.06
N PRO A 146 -8.52 -14.23 -2.50
CA PRO A 146 -8.90 -14.18 -1.09
C PRO A 146 -7.76 -14.55 -0.14
N CYS A 147 -6.74 -15.26 -0.62
CA CYS A 147 -5.56 -15.65 0.13
C CYS A 147 -4.31 -15.62 -0.74
N THR A 148 -3.14 -15.56 -0.09
CA THR A 148 -1.86 -15.78 -0.77
C THR A 148 -1.72 -17.24 -1.14
N VAL A 149 -1.42 -17.52 -2.40
CA VAL A 149 -1.24 -18.89 -2.92
C VAL A 149 0.11 -19.03 -3.58
N MET A 150 0.67 -20.23 -3.54
CA MET A 150 1.87 -20.56 -4.32
C MET A 150 1.45 -21.06 -5.69
N ASP A 151 2.05 -20.52 -6.75
CA ASP A 151 1.93 -21.08 -8.08
C ASP A 151 2.80 -22.35 -8.19
N PRO A 152 2.22 -23.54 -8.43
CA PRO A 152 2.98 -24.79 -8.44
C PRO A 152 4.00 -24.86 -9.59
N ASP A 153 3.70 -24.23 -10.72
CA ASP A 153 4.57 -24.26 -11.90
C ASP A 153 5.76 -23.29 -11.74
N SER A 154 5.48 -22.04 -11.35
CA SER A 154 6.51 -21.03 -11.22
C SER A 154 7.14 -20.95 -9.83
N GLY A 155 6.62 -21.64 -8.81
CA GLY A 155 7.04 -21.52 -7.41
C GLY A 155 6.90 -20.10 -6.83
N ALA A 156 6.07 -19.24 -7.44
CA ALA A 156 5.93 -17.85 -7.02
C ALA A 156 4.78 -17.71 -6.03
N LEU A 157 4.96 -16.87 -5.01
CA LEU A 157 3.88 -16.47 -4.11
C LEU A 157 3.03 -15.40 -4.79
N LEU A 158 1.78 -15.76 -5.11
CA LEU A 158 0.74 -14.88 -5.59
C LEU A 158 0.01 -14.30 -4.37
N MET A 159 0.42 -13.10 -3.96
CA MET A 159 -0.08 -12.42 -2.75
C MET A 159 -1.61 -12.28 -2.76
N LYS A 160 -2.23 -12.21 -1.58
CA LYS A 160 -3.64 -11.85 -1.41
C LYS A 160 -3.96 -10.50 -2.08
N GLN A 161 -5.13 -10.41 -2.72
CA GLN A 161 -5.66 -9.18 -3.31
C GLN A 161 -7.14 -9.10 -3.03
N GLY A 162 -7.54 -8.37 -1.99
CA GLY A 162 -8.95 -8.19 -1.65
C GLY A 162 -9.68 -7.23 -2.59
N GLU A 163 -9.01 -6.16 -3.04
CA GLU A 163 -9.65 -5.10 -3.82
C GLU A 163 -9.16 -5.03 -5.27
N ALA A 164 -10.04 -5.26 -6.24
CA ALA A 164 -9.68 -5.32 -7.66
C ALA A 164 -9.10 -4.01 -8.22
N ARG A 165 -9.41 -2.87 -7.60
CA ARG A 165 -9.02 -1.52 -8.05
C ARG A 165 -8.04 -0.83 -7.11
N LEU A 166 -7.35 -1.59 -6.27
CA LEU A 166 -6.38 -1.08 -5.30
C LEU A 166 -4.97 -1.56 -5.64
N ASN A 167 -3.99 -0.68 -5.47
CA ASN A 167 -2.59 -1.12 -5.40
C ASN A 167 -2.32 -1.84 -4.09
N SER A 168 -1.32 -2.71 -4.07
CA SER A 168 -0.81 -3.21 -2.79
C SER A 168 -0.01 -2.10 -2.12
N TYR A 169 -0.15 -1.95 -0.80
CA TYR A 169 0.48 -0.89 -0.03
C TYR A 169 0.98 -1.43 1.30
N SER A 170 1.90 -0.71 1.94
CA SER A 170 2.33 -1.00 3.30
C SER A 170 1.60 -0.07 4.26
N PRO A 171 0.82 -0.56 5.23
CA PRO A 171 0.08 0.28 6.17
C PRO A 171 0.97 1.34 6.85
N ALA A 172 2.16 0.95 7.30
CA ALA A 172 3.10 1.85 7.97
C ALA A 172 3.61 2.95 7.01
N LEU A 173 4.03 2.60 5.80
CA LEU A 173 4.48 3.60 4.82
C LEU A 173 3.35 4.51 4.39
N THR A 174 2.14 3.97 4.18
CA THR A 174 0.97 4.78 3.83
C THR A 174 0.62 5.77 4.93
N TYR A 175 0.69 5.34 6.20
CA TYR A 175 0.48 6.24 7.33
C TYR A 175 1.52 7.35 7.38
N LEU A 176 2.80 7.05 7.17
CA LEU A 176 3.88 8.04 7.24
C LEU A 176 3.91 8.98 6.04
N LEU A 177 3.71 8.46 4.83
CA LEU A 177 3.85 9.21 3.58
C LEU A 177 2.57 9.94 3.17
N ARG A 178 1.41 9.56 3.73
CA ARG A 178 0.11 10.21 3.50
C ARG A 178 -0.30 10.32 2.02
N CYS A 179 0.27 9.50 1.15
CA CYS A 179 0.07 9.55 -0.29
C CYS A 179 0.08 8.15 -0.93
N ASN A 180 -0.23 8.09 -2.22
CA ASN A 180 -0.24 6.84 -2.98
C ASN A 180 1.15 6.19 -3.00
N SER A 181 1.22 4.95 -2.54
CA SER A 181 2.37 4.05 -2.68
C SER A 181 1.96 2.79 -3.45
N ASP A 182 2.93 2.10 -4.05
CA ASP A 182 2.71 0.81 -4.70
C ASP A 182 3.82 -0.13 -4.24
N VAL A 183 3.44 -1.18 -3.52
CA VAL A 183 4.34 -2.24 -3.06
C VAL A 183 4.16 -3.43 -3.99
N THR A 184 5.26 -3.99 -4.47
CA THR A 184 5.22 -5.17 -5.35
C THR A 184 6.30 -6.15 -4.92
N SER A 185 5.89 -7.39 -4.68
CA SER A 185 6.82 -8.49 -4.41
C SER A 185 7.48 -8.97 -5.71
N LEU A 186 8.82 -8.98 -5.74
CA LEU A 186 9.63 -9.31 -6.92
C LEU A 186 10.44 -10.57 -6.70
N LEU A 187 9.80 -11.72 -6.92
CA LEU A 187 10.39 -13.04 -6.67
C LEU A 187 11.05 -13.65 -7.92
N SER A 188 11.24 -12.86 -8.98
CA SER A 188 11.85 -13.29 -10.24
C SER A 188 12.99 -12.36 -10.64
N GLY A 189 14.13 -12.93 -11.05
CA GLY A 189 15.26 -12.15 -11.57
C GLY A 189 14.88 -11.30 -12.79
N THR A 190 13.96 -11.77 -13.63
CA THR A 190 13.43 -11.00 -14.76
C THR A 190 12.62 -9.80 -14.30
N ALA A 191 11.76 -9.98 -13.29
CA ALA A 191 10.97 -8.89 -12.71
C ALA A 191 11.87 -7.83 -12.05
N ILE A 192 12.91 -8.27 -11.33
CA ILE A 192 13.91 -7.37 -10.72
C ILE A 192 14.65 -6.57 -11.79
N LYS A 193 15.11 -7.22 -12.87
CA LYS A 193 15.79 -6.52 -13.99
C LYS A 193 14.89 -5.47 -14.62
N ALA A 194 13.64 -5.83 -14.92
CA ALA A 194 12.66 -4.92 -15.52
C ALA A 194 12.39 -3.70 -14.64
N ILE A 195 12.23 -3.89 -13.33
CA ILE A 195 11.97 -2.80 -12.39
C ILE A 195 13.20 -1.95 -12.14
N THR A 196 14.38 -2.55 -12.08
CA THR A 196 15.63 -1.79 -11.99
C THR A 196 15.75 -0.86 -13.19
N ALA A 197 15.55 -1.36 -14.41
CA ALA A 197 15.55 -0.52 -15.61
C ALA A 197 14.48 0.57 -15.58
N TYR A 198 13.26 0.24 -15.13
CA TYR A 198 12.16 1.20 -15.00
C TYR A 198 12.47 2.32 -13.99
N VAL A 199 13.00 1.97 -12.83
CA VAL A 199 13.37 2.94 -11.79
C VAL A 199 14.53 3.81 -12.27
N THR A 200 15.54 3.23 -12.93
CA THR A 200 16.63 3.99 -13.54
C THR A 200 16.12 4.96 -14.61
N ASP A 201 15.25 4.53 -15.53
CA ASP A 201 14.61 5.42 -16.51
C ASP A 201 13.86 6.56 -15.80
N TYR A 202 13.17 6.27 -14.70
CA TYR A 202 12.43 7.28 -13.96
C TYR A 202 13.34 8.29 -13.23
N ILE A 203 14.42 7.82 -12.60
CA ILE A 203 15.39 8.69 -11.90
C ILE A 203 16.17 9.55 -12.90
N THR A 204 16.47 9.01 -14.08
CA THR A 204 17.19 9.72 -15.14
C THR A 204 16.31 10.64 -15.98
N LYS A 205 14.98 10.65 -15.77
CA LYS A 205 14.10 11.64 -16.43
C LYS A 205 14.52 13.04 -16.05
N THR A 206 14.45 13.93 -17.04
CA THR A 206 14.73 15.36 -16.87
C THR A 206 13.93 15.90 -15.68
N PRO A 207 14.54 16.67 -14.76
CA PRO A 207 13.88 17.17 -13.58
C PRO A 207 12.57 17.89 -13.91
N LEU A 208 11.63 17.84 -12.96
CA LEU A 208 10.30 18.40 -13.12
C LEU A 208 10.39 19.87 -13.53
N LYS A 209 9.75 20.24 -14.64
CA LYS A 209 9.74 21.63 -15.10
C LYS A 209 9.06 22.51 -14.04
N THR A 210 9.63 23.66 -13.72
CA THR A 210 9.13 24.57 -12.66
C THR A 210 7.64 24.89 -12.78
N HIS A 211 7.12 25.07 -14.00
CA HIS A 211 5.69 25.28 -14.25
C HIS A 211 4.80 24.14 -13.72
N ALA A 212 5.26 22.89 -13.81
CA ALA A 212 4.53 21.73 -13.28
C ALA A 212 4.47 21.76 -11.74
N MET A 213 5.53 22.22 -11.07
CA MET A 213 5.53 22.42 -9.61
C MET A 213 4.49 23.47 -9.21
N PHE A 214 4.48 24.63 -9.88
CA PHE A 214 3.48 25.68 -9.61
C PHE A 214 2.04 25.23 -9.93
N THR A 215 1.86 24.42 -10.96
CA THR A 215 0.55 23.82 -11.27
C THR A 215 0.07 22.93 -10.13
N ALA A 216 0.95 22.07 -9.58
CA ALA A 216 0.61 21.21 -8.47
C ALA A 216 0.23 22.01 -7.21
N VAL A 217 1.02 23.04 -6.87
CA VAL A 217 0.71 23.96 -5.76
C VAL A 217 -0.65 24.62 -5.98
N LYS A 218 -0.91 25.15 -7.18
CA LYS A 218 -2.20 25.76 -7.52
C LYS A 218 -3.35 24.76 -7.35
N THR A 219 -3.19 23.51 -7.77
CA THR A 219 -4.24 22.48 -7.63
C THR A 219 -4.59 22.22 -6.16
N VAL A 220 -3.62 22.22 -5.25
CA VAL A 220 -3.88 22.06 -3.80
C VAL A 220 -4.69 23.24 -3.27
N PHE A 221 -4.35 24.47 -3.67
CA PHE A 221 -5.05 25.68 -3.22
C PHE A 221 -6.38 25.95 -3.94
N SER A 222 -6.69 25.24 -5.02
CA SER A 222 -7.93 25.40 -5.80
C SER A 222 -8.97 24.30 -5.53
N ARG A 223 -8.69 23.40 -4.57
CA ARG A 223 -9.64 22.40 -4.06
C ARG A 223 -10.41 22.97 -2.89
#